data_AF-A0A0Q8ZTN6-F1
#
_entry.id   AF-A0A0Q8ZTN6-F1
#
_cell.length_a   1.000
_cell.length_b   1.000
_cell.length_c   1.000
_cell.angle_alpha   90.00
_cell.angle_beta   90.00
_cell.angle_gamma   90.00
#
_symmetry.space_group_name_H-M   'P 1'
#
loop_
_entity.id
_entity.type
_entity.pdbx_description
1 polymer ?
#
loop_
_entity_poly.entity_id
_entity_poly.type
_entity_poly.pdbx_seq_one_letter_code
_entity_poly.pdbx_strand_id
1 'polypeptide(L)'
;MKPQIRVLIYSILFFLYLTSTHFLLSLGEILKTDPYRTLGCGFAVLNLLYAFLGLKWKPLLNVICAVVIAALALFLALQFTNLHLFLNYDPYQVKTAIFANAVFSIIFWEIVYQIKSRN
;
A
#
# COMPACT_ATOMS: atom_id res chain seq x y z
N MET A 1 15.79 -1.43 13.61
CA MET A 1 15.28 -0.07 13.84
C MET A 1 14.52 0.01 15.15
N LYS A 2 14.63 1.14 15.87
CA LYS A 2 13.83 1.41 17.07
C LYS A 2 12.33 1.42 16.70
N PRO A 3 11.43 0.91 17.56
CA PRO A 3 10.00 0.82 17.25
C PRO A 3 9.37 2.19 16.94
N GLN A 4 9.78 3.25 17.62
CA GLN A 4 9.31 4.62 17.36
C GLN A 4 9.57 5.09 15.92
N ILE A 5 10.74 4.77 15.38
CA ILE A 5 11.13 5.14 14.01
C ILE A 5 10.29 4.35 13.00
N ARG A 6 9.98 3.07 13.28
CA ARG A 6 9.12 2.27 12.39
C ARG A 6 7.71 2.83 12.32
N VAL A 7 7.12 3.16 13.46
CA VAL A 7 5.77 3.75 13.52
C VAL A 7 5.74 5.06 12.74
N LEU A 8 6.74 5.94 12.92
CA LEU A 8 6.85 7.18 12.15
C LEU A 8 6.91 6.92 10.64
N ILE A 9 7.75 5.99 10.22
CA ILE A 9 7.94 5.60 8.82
C ILE A 9 6.64 5.02 8.23
N TYR A 10 5.91 4.19 8.98
CA TYR A 10 4.61 3.66 8.55
C TYR A 10 3.52 4.73 8.49
N SER A 11 3.49 5.67 9.43
CA SER A 11 2.59 6.82 9.36
C SER A 11 2.86 7.67 8.14
N ILE A 12 4.13 7.92 7.79
CA ILE A 12 4.50 8.64 6.57
C ILE A 12 4.00 7.88 5.33
N LEU A 13 4.26 6.57 5.25
CA LEU A 13 3.78 5.73 4.15
C LEU A 13 2.24 5.77 4.02
N PHE A 14 1.55 5.71 5.16
CA PHE A 14 0.10 5.81 5.22
C PHE A 14 -0.43 7.12 4.62
N PHE A 15 0.11 8.26 5.04
CA PHE A 15 -0.26 9.56 4.49
C PHE A 15 0.08 9.65 3.00
N LEU A 16 1.22 9.10 2.59
CA LEU A 16 1.64 9.07 1.20
C LEU A 16 0.63 8.31 0.33
N TYR A 17 0.11 7.18 0.80
CA TYR A 17 -0.94 6.41 0.13
C TYR A 17 -2.22 7.24 -0.05
N LEU A 18 -2.67 7.91 1.01
CA LEU A 18 -3.88 8.73 0.97
C LEU A 18 -3.75 9.89 -0.03
N THR A 19 -2.64 10.64 0.02
CA THR A 19 -2.45 11.81 -0.85
C THR A 19 -2.17 11.42 -2.29
N SER A 20 -1.42 10.34 -2.52
CA SER A 20 -1.08 9.88 -3.87
C SER A 20 -2.25 9.28 -4.62
N THR A 21 -3.27 8.76 -3.91
CA THR A 21 -4.40 8.10 -4.57
C THR A 21 -5.13 9.02 -5.55
N HIS A 22 -5.43 10.26 -5.14
CA HIS A 22 -6.09 11.21 -6.03
C HIS A 22 -5.26 11.50 -7.29
N PHE A 23 -3.94 11.63 -7.11
CA PHE A 23 -3.01 11.82 -8.22
C PHE A 23 -2.95 10.59 -9.14
N LEU A 24 -2.90 9.38 -8.59
CA LEU A 24 -2.86 8.13 -9.35
C LEU A 24 -4.16 7.88 -10.13
N LEU A 25 -5.32 8.21 -9.54
CA LEU A 25 -6.61 8.11 -10.22
C LEU A 25 -6.70 9.07 -11.40
N SER A 26 -6.35 10.34 -11.19
CA SER A 26 -6.32 11.35 -12.27
C SER A 26 -5.35 10.95 -13.38
N LEU A 27 -4.19 10.38 -13.02
CA LEU A 27 -3.23 9.86 -14.00
C LEU A 27 -3.81 8.67 -14.77
N GLY A 28 -4.56 7.78 -14.11
CA GLY A 28 -5.26 6.66 -14.74
C GLY A 28 -6.34 7.11 -15.74
N GLU A 29 -7.09 8.15 -15.41
CA GLU A 29 -8.08 8.78 -16.30
C GLU A 29 -7.42 9.34 -17.57
N ILE A 30 -6.29 10.03 -17.42
CA ILE A 30 -5.51 10.58 -18.56
C ILE A 30 -4.99 9.44 -19.46
N LEU A 31 -4.48 8.37 -18.86
CA LEU A 31 -3.97 7.21 -19.59
C LEU A 31 -5.07 6.29 -20.13
N LYS A 32 -6.36 6.56 -19.84
CA LYS A 32 -7.51 5.70 -20.21
C LYS A 32 -7.30 4.24 -19.80
N THR A 33 -6.82 4.04 -18.58
CA THR A 33 -6.48 2.71 -18.03
C THR A 33 -7.42 2.36 -16.89
N ASP A 34 -7.54 1.05 -16.59
CA ASP A 34 -8.34 0.60 -15.46
C ASP A 34 -7.83 1.19 -14.13
N PRO A 35 -8.70 1.81 -13.31
CA PRO A 35 -8.31 2.46 -12.06
C PRO A 35 -7.53 1.54 -11.13
N TYR A 36 -7.94 0.29 -11.03
CA TYR A 36 -7.28 -0.71 -10.17
C TYR A 36 -5.87 -1.06 -10.64
N ARG A 37 -5.64 -1.07 -11.95
CA ARG A 37 -4.32 -1.35 -12.52
C ARG A 37 -3.36 -0.19 -12.25
N THR A 38 -3.83 1.04 -12.43
CA THR A 38 -3.05 2.26 -12.16
C THR A 38 -2.76 2.43 -10.68
N LEU A 39 -3.74 2.17 -9.81
CA LEU A 39 -3.55 2.17 -8.36
C LEU A 39 -2.54 1.10 -7.92
N GLY A 40 -2.70 -0.14 -8.39
CA GLY A 40 -1.78 -1.24 -8.06
C GLY A 40 -0.33 -0.93 -8.46
N CYS A 41 -0.11 -0.45 -9.68
CA CYS A 41 1.21 -0.03 -10.13
C CYS A 41 1.75 1.17 -9.35
N GLY A 42 0.92 2.17 -9.07
CA GLY A 42 1.29 3.34 -8.27
C GLY A 42 1.73 2.96 -6.86
N PHE A 43 0.95 2.13 -6.17
CA PHE A 43 1.30 1.63 -4.84
C PHE A 43 2.53 0.73 -4.86
N ALA A 44 2.76 -0.05 -5.92
CA ALA A 44 4.00 -0.81 -6.07
C ALA A 44 5.23 0.11 -6.15
N VAL A 45 5.15 1.23 -6.88
CA VAL A 45 6.22 2.23 -6.94
C VAL A 45 6.46 2.86 -5.56
N LEU A 46 5.40 3.21 -4.83
CA LEU A 46 5.53 3.77 -3.48
C LEU A 46 6.16 2.77 -2.50
N ASN A 47 5.73 1.52 -2.54
CA ASN A 47 6.34 0.43 -1.77
C ASN A 47 7.80 0.22 -2.12
N LEU A 48 8.17 0.41 -3.39
CA LEU A 48 9.55 0.26 -3.85
C LEU A 48 10.42 1.42 -3.33
N LEU A 49 9.96 2.66 -3.45
CA LEU A 49 10.63 3.83 -2.84
C LEU A 49 10.83 3.63 -1.33
N TYR A 50 9.80 3.14 -0.65
CA TYR A 50 9.85 2.78 0.76
C TYR A 50 10.91 1.70 1.06
N ALA A 51 10.91 0.61 0.30
CA ALA A 51 11.83 -0.51 0.52
C ALA A 51 13.30 -0.08 0.38
N PHE A 52 13.59 0.75 -0.63
CA PHE A 52 14.95 1.24 -0.90
C PHE A 52 15.42 2.30 0.11
N LEU A 53 14.55 3.24 0.49
CA LEU A 53 14.91 4.33 1.41
C LEU A 53 14.89 3.90 2.88
N GLY A 54 13.89 3.11 3.27
CA GLY A 54 13.63 2.73 4.66
C GLY A 54 14.42 1.51 5.12
N LEU A 55 14.33 0.40 4.39
CA LEU A 55 14.88 -0.88 4.86
C LEU A 55 16.35 -1.10 4.51
N LYS A 56 16.85 -0.53 3.41
CA LYS A 56 18.23 -0.70 2.92
C LYS A 56 18.67 -2.18 2.81
N TRP A 57 17.74 -3.09 2.49
CA TRP A 57 18.06 -4.50 2.30
C TRP A 57 18.61 -4.79 0.90
N LYS A 58 18.88 -6.08 0.61
CA LYS A 58 19.29 -6.52 -0.73
C LYS A 58 18.27 -6.02 -1.77
N PRO A 59 18.72 -5.36 -2.86
CA PRO A 59 17.83 -4.75 -3.86
C PRO A 59 16.78 -5.72 -4.40
N LEU A 60 17.18 -6.96 -4.67
CA LEU A 60 16.28 -7.98 -5.21
C LEU A 60 15.11 -8.29 -4.25
N LEU A 61 15.40 -8.38 -2.95
CA LEU A 61 14.41 -8.71 -1.93
C LEU A 61 13.42 -7.56 -1.74
N ASN A 62 13.92 -6.31 -1.79
CA ASN A 62 13.10 -5.11 -1.76
C ASN A 62 12.07 -5.07 -2.90
N VAL A 63 12.50 -5.37 -4.13
CA VAL A 63 11.61 -5.37 -5.31
C VAL A 63 10.54 -6.44 -5.17
N ILE A 64 10.92 -7.67 -4.82
CA ILE A 64 9.98 -8.78 -4.67
C ILE A 64 8.95 -8.46 -3.58
N CYS A 65 9.40 -8.03 -2.39
CA CYS A 65 8.50 -7.68 -1.30
C CYS A 65 7.58 -6.52 -1.69
N ALA A 66 8.08 -5.46 -2.33
CA ALA A 66 7.25 -4.31 -2.72
C ALA A 66 6.12 -4.70 -3.69
N VAL A 67 6.42 -5.54 -4.69
CA VAL A 67 5.43 -6.00 -5.67
C VAL A 67 4.42 -6.95 -5.04
N VAL A 68 4.90 -7.93 -4.25
CA VAL A 68 4.02 -8.92 -3.59
C VAL A 68 3.09 -8.22 -2.59
N ILE A 69 3.61 -7.29 -1.80
CA ILE A 69 2.82 -6.51 -0.83
C ILE A 69 1.77 -5.67 -1.56
N ALA A 70 2.13 -4.98 -2.65
CA ALA A 70 1.17 -4.18 -3.41
C ALA A 70 0.03 -5.02 -3.99
N ALA A 71 0.34 -6.19 -4.56
CA ALA A 71 -0.66 -7.10 -5.11
C ALA A 71 -1.58 -7.68 -4.02
N LEU A 72 -1.00 -8.17 -2.92
CA LEU A 72 -1.77 -8.76 -1.82
C LEU A 72 -2.63 -7.72 -1.09
N ALA A 73 -2.10 -6.52 -0.84
CA ALA A 73 -2.84 -5.47 -0.16
C ALA A 73 -4.02 -4.98 -1.00
N LEU A 74 -3.83 -4.82 -2.32
CA LEU A 74 -4.92 -4.43 -3.22
C LEU A 74 -5.99 -5.53 -3.30
N PHE A 75 -5.58 -6.79 -3.40
CA PHE A 75 -6.51 -7.92 -3.42
C PHE A 75 -7.33 -8.00 -2.13
N LEU A 76 -6.69 -7.91 -0.96
CA LEU A 76 -7.40 -7.90 0.32
C LEU A 76 -8.29 -6.67 0.47
N ALA A 77 -7.86 -5.51 -0.01
CA ALA A 77 -8.67 -4.29 0.03
C ALA A 77 -9.97 -4.45 -0.76
N LEU A 78 -9.90 -5.04 -1.96
CA LEU A 78 -11.09 -5.32 -2.78
C LEU A 78 -12.03 -6.34 -2.11
N GLN A 79 -11.48 -7.38 -1.50
CA GLN A 79 -12.30 -8.33 -0.74
C GLN A 79 -12.96 -7.64 0.46
N PHE A 80 -12.22 -6.77 1.16
CA PHE A 80 -12.74 -6.03 2.30
C PHE A 80 -13.85 -5.05 1.91
N THR A 81 -13.73 -4.37 0.77
CA THR A 81 -14.81 -3.50 0.26
C THR A 81 -16.03 -4.31 -0.15
N ASN A 82 -15.84 -5.49 -0.75
CA ASN A 82 -16.94 -6.39 -1.11
C ASN A 82 -17.72 -6.93 0.09
N LEU A 83 -17.22 -6.80 1.34
CA LEU A 83 -18.04 -7.09 2.53
C LEU A 83 -19.07 -6.00 2.82
N HIS A 84 -19.08 -4.88 2.09
CA HIS A 84 -20.08 -3.81 2.18
C HIS A 84 -20.29 -3.22 3.59
N LEU A 85 -19.28 -3.36 4.47
CA LEU A 85 -19.38 -3.04 5.91
C LEU A 85 -19.73 -1.57 6.19
N PHE A 86 -19.32 -0.65 5.30
CA PHE A 86 -19.40 0.80 5.51
C PHE A 86 -20.24 1.51 4.44
N LEU A 87 -21.20 0.83 3.82
CA LEU A 87 -22.06 1.38 2.76
C LEU A 87 -22.71 2.73 3.09
N ASN A 88 -23.10 2.94 4.35
CA ASN A 88 -23.74 4.18 4.79
C ASN A 88 -22.79 5.39 4.82
N TYR A 89 -21.47 5.16 4.88
CA TYR A 89 -20.45 6.22 4.95
C TYR A 89 -19.70 6.40 3.63
N ASP A 90 -19.60 5.34 2.82
CA ASP A 90 -18.91 5.35 1.54
C ASP A 90 -19.70 4.55 0.51
N PRO A 91 -20.69 5.17 -0.15
CA PRO A 91 -21.58 4.50 -1.11
C PRO A 91 -20.82 3.89 -2.29
N TYR A 92 -19.69 4.49 -2.66
CA TYR A 92 -18.85 4.04 -3.77
C TYR A 92 -17.70 3.13 -3.31
N GLN A 93 -17.53 2.92 -2.00
CA GLN A 93 -16.51 2.08 -1.36
C GLN A 93 -15.05 2.43 -1.71
N VAL A 94 -14.83 3.51 -2.45
CA VAL A 94 -13.51 3.93 -2.92
C VAL A 94 -12.63 4.31 -1.74
N LYS A 95 -13.15 5.10 -0.79
CA LYS A 95 -12.38 5.53 0.39
C LYS A 95 -12.04 4.33 1.28
N THR A 96 -12.99 3.40 1.40
CA THR A 96 -12.81 2.15 2.16
C THR A 96 -11.71 1.30 1.54
N ALA A 97 -11.68 1.14 0.21
CA ALA A 97 -10.64 0.40 -0.49
C ALA A 97 -9.26 1.00 -0.27
N ILE A 98 -9.15 2.33 -0.39
CA ILE A 98 -7.87 3.04 -0.23
C ILE A 98 -7.34 2.87 1.18
N PHE A 99 -8.19 3.05 2.18
CA PHE A 99 -7.82 2.93 3.58
C PHE A 99 -7.39 1.50 3.91
N ALA A 100 -8.17 0.50 3.47
CA ALA A 100 -7.85 -0.90 3.65
C ALA A 100 -6.50 -1.26 3.00
N ASN A 101 -6.26 -0.81 1.76
CA ASN A 101 -5.01 -1.07 1.06
C ASN A 101 -3.79 -0.47 1.78
N ALA A 102 -3.91 0.76 2.29
CA ALA A 102 -2.85 1.42 3.06
C ALA A 102 -2.56 0.67 4.37
N VAL A 103 -3.60 0.29 5.12
CA VAL A 103 -3.47 -0.48 6.37
C VAL A 103 -2.84 -1.85 6.11
N PHE A 104 -3.32 -2.61 5.11
CA PHE A 104 -2.76 -3.92 4.78
C PHE A 104 -1.31 -3.83 4.32
N SER A 105 -0.96 -2.82 3.52
CA SER A 105 0.43 -2.60 3.09
C SER A 105 1.38 -2.41 4.29
N ILE A 106 0.96 -1.63 5.30
CA ILE A 106 1.74 -1.41 6.53
C ILE A 106 1.89 -2.69 7.35
N ILE A 107 0.79 -3.43 7.53
CA ILE A 107 0.80 -4.71 8.26
C ILE A 107 1.76 -5.69 7.58
N PHE A 108 1.71 -5.82 6.26
CA PHE A 108 2.61 -6.72 5.54
C PHE A 108 4.08 -6.29 5.64
N TRP A 109 4.36 -4.99 5.59
CA TRP A 109 5.73 -4.49 5.83
C TRP A 109 6.24 -4.78 7.23
N GLU A 110 5.39 -4.67 8.26
CA GLU A 110 5.73 -5.04 9.63
C GLU A 110 5.97 -6.55 9.75
N ILE A 111 5.15 -7.40 9.13
CA ILE A 111 5.37 -8.86 9.08
C ILE A 111 6.73 -9.18 8.45
N VAL A 112 7.02 -8.62 7.28
CA VAL A 112 8.29 -8.82 6.58
C VAL A 112 9.47 -8.36 7.43
N TYR A 113 9.35 -7.20 8.09
CA TYR A 113 10.37 -6.70 9.00
C TYR A 113 10.62 -7.64 10.20
N GLN A 114 9.56 -8.15 10.84
CA GLN A 114 9.66 -9.06 11.98
C GLN A 114 10.30 -10.39 11.60
N ILE A 115 9.88 -10.97 10.46
CA ILE A 115 10.49 -12.20 9.92
C ILE A 115 11.99 -11.98 9.70
N LYS A 116 12.37 -10.84 9.13
CA LYS A 116 13.78 -10.55 8.87
C LYS A 116 14.57 -10.23 10.13
N SER A 117 13.96 -9.62 11.14
CA SER A 117 14.64 -9.32 12.42
C SER A 117 14.90 -10.57 13.26
N ARG A 118 14.15 -11.66 13.02
CA ARG A 118 14.31 -12.95 13.70
C ARG A 118 15.38 -13.84 13.04
N ASN A 119 15.74 -13.56 11.78
CA ASN A 119 16.63 -14.35 10.92
C ASN A 119 17.94 -13.61 10.57
#